data_AF-A0A7S1KVF1-F1
#
_entry.id   AF-A0A7S1KVF1-F1
#
_cell.length_a   1.000
_cell.length_b   1.000
_cell.length_c   1.000
_cell.angle_alpha   90.00
_cell.angle_beta   90.00
_cell.angle_gamma   90.00
#
_symmetry.space_group_name_H-M   'P 1'
#
loop_
_entity.id
_entity.type
_entity.pdbx_description
1 polymer ?
#
loop_
_entity_poly.entity_id
_entity_poly.type
_entity_poly.pdbx_seq_one_letter_code
_entity_poly.pdbx_strand_id
1 'polypeptide(L)'
;HFGSSRIGRRGAFCPHKSHSASEVPPAMSGEMYVVKRDGQRQEAKIESIAKRLSQLCEGLDPKYVDPNLVAQKVLEGFYSGMATSEIDTLTAETCAYMSQRHPDFSTLAARVAVTHLHKNTSGSFVETCRVLHEYHDKQGRPASLLSEEVWKFVLEHARELDAAVDYRRDHDYDYFGFKTLEKSYLLRVQGKIVERPQHMLMRVACGIHAGNASAAIETYDLMSRRYFTHASPTLFNAGTPTPQMSSCFLLTMRSDSIEGIFDTLKQCALISKSAG
;
A
#
# COMPACT_ATOMS: atom_id res chain seq x y z
N HIS A 1 36.58 52.14 46.43
CA HIS A 1 36.00 53.33 45.76
C HIS A 1 34.50 53.15 45.62
N PHE A 2 33.76 54.19 46.02
CA PHE A 2 32.31 54.44 45.98
C PHE A 2 31.52 53.78 44.81
N GLY A 3 30.24 53.42 44.91
CA GLY A 3 29.24 53.60 45.97
C GLY A 3 27.82 53.21 45.51
N SER A 4 26.97 52.86 46.48
CA SER A 4 25.51 53.09 46.64
C SER A 4 24.59 53.12 45.40
N SER A 5 23.45 52.43 45.37
CA SER A 5 22.28 52.81 46.19
C SER A 5 21.10 51.85 46.02
N ARG A 6 20.14 51.98 46.93
CA ARG A 6 19.22 50.99 47.47
C ARG A 6 17.77 51.47 47.23
N ILE A 7 16.81 50.53 47.30
CA ILE A 7 15.40 50.69 47.73
C ILE A 7 14.35 50.99 46.64
N GLY A 8 13.26 50.18 46.67
CA GLY A 8 11.95 50.62 46.18
C GLY A 8 10.88 49.51 45.99
N ARG A 9 10.35 48.93 47.07
CA ARG A 9 9.05 48.21 47.05
C ARG A 9 7.89 49.23 47.12
N ARG A 10 6.97 49.21 46.15
CA ARG A 10 5.52 49.59 46.21
C ARG A 10 4.85 48.81 45.06
N GLY A 11 3.81 48.00 45.22
CA GLY A 11 2.56 48.23 45.94
C GLY A 11 1.57 48.95 45.03
N ALA A 12 0.84 48.20 44.18
CA ALA A 12 -0.32 48.74 43.43
C ALA A 12 -1.40 47.66 43.27
N PHE A 13 -2.59 48.01 43.76
CA PHE A 13 -3.80 47.22 43.92
C PHE A 13 -4.76 47.57 42.76
N CYS A 14 -5.35 46.56 42.11
CA CYS A 14 -6.64 46.55 41.38
C CYS A 14 -6.88 47.51 40.17
N PRO A 15 -7.83 47.21 39.23
CA PRO A 15 -9.07 46.46 39.46
C PRO A 15 -9.39 45.32 38.46
N HIS A 16 -10.23 44.40 38.95
CA HIS A 16 -11.06 43.50 38.17
C HIS A 16 -11.74 44.24 37.00
N LYS A 17 -11.37 43.90 35.77
CA LYS A 17 -12.25 44.10 34.62
C LYS A 17 -12.96 42.79 34.33
N SER A 18 -14.26 42.81 34.61
CA SER A 18 -15.26 41.90 34.08
C SER A 18 -15.17 41.89 32.56
N HIS A 19 -14.50 40.88 32.00
CA HIS A 19 -14.71 40.54 30.60
C HIS A 19 -15.98 39.70 30.53
N SER A 20 -17.03 40.39 30.09
CA SER A 20 -18.26 39.84 29.53
C SER A 20 -17.97 38.55 28.77
N ALA A 21 -18.72 37.50 29.10
CA ALA A 21 -18.79 36.27 28.34
C ALA A 21 -18.98 36.62 26.86
N SER A 22 -17.92 36.47 26.07
CA SER A 22 -18.04 36.36 24.63
C SER A 22 -18.70 35.01 24.38
N GLU A 23 -19.97 35.06 24.00
CA GLU A 23 -20.74 33.92 23.54
C GLU A 23 -19.89 33.08 22.58
N VAL A 24 -19.64 31.83 22.99
CA VAL A 24 -19.14 30.81 22.08
C VAL A 24 -20.21 30.69 20.99
N PRO A 25 -19.88 30.93 19.71
CA PRO A 25 -20.88 30.78 18.65
C PRO A 25 -21.41 29.34 18.71
N PRO A 26 -22.74 29.14 18.57
CA PRO A 26 -23.34 27.82 18.65
C PRO A 26 -22.65 26.92 17.62
N ALA A 27 -22.32 25.70 18.04
CA ALA A 27 -21.77 24.68 17.16
C ALA A 27 -22.65 24.62 15.90
N MET A 28 -22.08 25.03 14.76
CA MET A 28 -22.68 24.81 13.47
C MET A 28 -22.88 23.30 13.35
N SER A 29 -24.12 22.84 13.52
CA SER A 29 -24.56 21.51 13.12
C SER A 29 -24.56 21.46 11.60
N GLY A 30 -23.38 21.62 11.00
CA GLY A 30 -23.16 21.32 9.61
C GLY A 30 -23.14 19.81 9.49
N GLU A 31 -24.18 19.23 8.89
CA GLU A 31 -24.21 17.82 8.55
C GLU A 31 -22.89 17.44 7.87
N MET A 32 -22.10 16.57 8.51
CA MET A 32 -20.87 16.07 7.91
C MET A 32 -21.27 15.22 6.71
N TYR A 33 -20.85 15.63 5.52
CA TYR A 33 -21.06 14.85 4.30
C TYR A 33 -19.73 14.33 3.77
N VAL A 34 -19.78 13.14 3.17
CA VAL A 34 -18.67 12.46 2.50
C VAL A 34 -18.93 12.42 1.00
N VAL A 35 -17.86 12.51 0.21
CA VAL A 35 -17.93 12.42 -1.25
C VAL A 35 -17.57 10.99 -1.67
N LYS A 36 -18.54 10.28 -2.25
CA LYS A 36 -18.33 8.95 -2.81
C LYS A 36 -17.43 9.00 -4.05
N ARG A 37 -16.91 7.83 -4.44
CA ARG A 37 -16.10 7.67 -5.67
C ARG A 37 -16.87 8.06 -6.95
N ASP A 38 -18.20 7.98 -6.92
CA ASP A 38 -19.10 8.39 -8.02
C ASP A 38 -19.43 9.91 -8.01
N GLY A 39 -18.88 10.66 -7.06
CA GLY A 39 -19.12 12.10 -6.89
C GLY A 39 -20.37 12.44 -6.08
N GLN A 40 -21.18 11.47 -5.66
CA GLN A 40 -22.37 11.73 -4.86
C GLN A 40 -22.01 12.11 -3.42
N ARG A 41 -22.76 13.05 -2.86
CA ARG A 41 -22.66 13.44 -1.45
C ARG A 41 -23.57 12.55 -0.61
N GLN A 42 -23.03 12.01 0.47
CA GLN A 42 -23.81 11.25 1.44
C GLN A 42 -23.46 11.73 2.85
N GLU A 43 -24.42 11.72 3.76
CA GLU A 43 -24.17 11.97 5.18
C GLU A 43 -23.18 10.94 5.77
N ALA A 44 -22.22 11.41 6.56
CA ALA A 44 -21.22 10.59 7.23
C ALA A 44 -21.86 9.83 8.40
N LYS A 45 -22.25 8.57 8.17
CA LYS A 45 -22.84 7.72 9.23
C LYS A 45 -21.78 6.88 9.91
N ILE A 46 -21.56 7.11 11.20
CA ILE A 46 -20.67 6.33 12.08
C ILE A 46 -20.95 4.83 11.98
N GLU A 47 -22.23 4.47 12.01
CA GLU A 47 -22.71 3.09 11.94
C GLU A 47 -22.25 2.36 10.68
N SER A 48 -22.10 3.08 9.57
CA SER A 48 -21.63 2.49 8.31
C SER A 48 -20.15 2.11 8.36
N ILE A 49 -19.33 2.91 9.05
CA ILE A 49 -17.90 2.65 9.26
C ILE A 49 -17.73 1.50 10.25
N ALA A 50 -18.43 1.57 11.38
CA ALA A 50 -18.41 0.51 12.39
C ALA A 50 -18.86 -0.84 11.81
N LYS A 51 -19.97 -0.88 11.06
CA LYS A 51 -20.46 -2.09 10.40
C LYS A 51 -19.43 -2.70 9.46
N ARG A 52 -18.74 -1.86 8.67
CA ARG A 52 -17.67 -2.32 7.77
C ARG A 52 -16.46 -2.84 8.55
N LEU A 53 -16.05 -2.16 9.60
CA LEU A 53 -14.94 -2.60 10.45
C LEU A 53 -15.26 -3.94 11.12
N SER A 54 -16.50 -4.13 11.61
CA SER A 54 -16.92 -5.40 12.21
C SER A 54 -16.78 -6.59 11.26
N GLN A 55 -17.06 -6.41 9.96
CA GLN A 55 -16.83 -7.46 8.96
C GLN A 55 -15.34 -7.80 8.78
N LEU A 56 -14.47 -6.80 8.92
CA LEU A 56 -13.02 -6.98 8.78
C LEU A 56 -12.34 -7.49 10.05
N CYS A 57 -13.06 -7.51 11.18
CA CYS A 57 -12.58 -8.03 12.47
C CYS A 57 -12.77 -9.55 12.63
N GLU A 58 -13.26 -10.27 11.62
CA GLU A 58 -13.44 -11.73 11.70
C GLU A 58 -12.13 -12.45 12.05
N GLY A 59 -12.14 -13.23 13.12
CA GLY A 59 -10.96 -13.97 13.60
C GLY A 59 -9.93 -13.14 14.37
N LEU A 60 -10.21 -11.86 14.67
CA LEU A 60 -9.39 -11.04 15.57
C LEU A 60 -9.89 -11.14 17.02
N ASP A 61 -9.04 -10.88 18.01
CA ASP A 61 -9.43 -10.95 19.43
C ASP A 61 -10.43 -9.83 19.78
N PRO A 62 -11.71 -10.17 20.05
CA PRO A 62 -12.75 -9.18 20.32
C PRO A 62 -12.57 -8.48 21.66
N LYS A 63 -11.72 -9.00 22.55
CA LYS A 63 -11.41 -8.36 23.83
C LYS A 63 -10.59 -7.08 23.65
N TYR A 64 -9.76 -7.04 22.62
CA TYR A 64 -8.84 -5.92 22.35
C TYR A 64 -9.28 -5.08 21.15
N VAL A 65 -9.82 -5.72 20.11
CA VAL A 65 -10.20 -5.06 18.85
C VAL A 65 -11.70 -4.73 18.88
N ASP A 66 -12.04 -3.51 19.32
CA ASP A 66 -13.40 -2.98 19.26
C ASP A 66 -13.59 -2.09 18.01
N PRO A 67 -14.42 -2.51 17.02
CA PRO A 67 -14.73 -1.73 15.83
C PRO A 67 -15.33 -0.34 16.14
N ASN A 68 -16.10 -0.22 17.23
CA ASN A 68 -16.75 1.04 17.58
C ASN A 68 -15.74 2.05 18.11
N LEU A 69 -14.79 1.60 18.94
CA LEU A 69 -13.69 2.44 19.42
C LEU A 69 -12.84 2.96 18.26
N VAL A 70 -12.55 2.10 17.27
CA VAL A 70 -11.82 2.51 16.06
C VAL A 70 -12.64 3.54 15.28
N ALA A 71 -13.93 3.28 15.05
CA ALA A 71 -14.80 4.20 14.32
C ALA A 71 -14.87 5.58 15.00
N GLN A 72 -14.94 5.64 16.33
CA GLN A 72 -14.91 6.90 17.09
C GLN A 72 -13.63 7.69 16.84
N LYS A 73 -12.46 7.04 16.95
CA LYS A 73 -11.18 7.69 16.69
C LYS A 73 -11.03 8.19 15.25
N VAL A 74 -11.54 7.43 14.30
CA VAL A 74 -11.51 7.81 12.88
C VAL A 74 -12.32 9.09 12.64
N LEU A 75 -13.46 9.25 13.32
CA LEU A 75 -14.30 10.46 13.20
C LEU A 75 -13.65 11.72 13.75
N GLU A 76 -12.76 11.61 14.75
CA GLU A 76 -12.03 12.77 15.26
C GLU A 76 -11.17 13.43 14.16
N GLY A 77 -10.77 12.66 13.14
CA GLY A 77 -10.04 13.17 11.97
C GLY A 77 -10.92 13.60 10.80
N PHE A 78 -12.26 13.55 10.91
CA PHE A 78 -13.15 13.86 9.79
C PHE A 78 -13.29 15.36 9.57
N TYR A 79 -13.41 15.73 8.29
CA TYR A 79 -13.83 17.06 7.86
C TYR A 79 -14.94 16.95 6.81
N SER A 80 -15.75 17.99 6.71
CA SER A 80 -16.86 18.04 5.76
C SER A 80 -16.34 18.04 4.31
N GLY A 81 -16.87 17.14 3.48
CA GLY A 81 -16.43 16.96 2.09
C GLY A 81 -15.26 16.00 1.89
N MET A 82 -14.80 15.30 2.93
CA MET A 82 -13.77 14.26 2.81
C MET A 82 -14.19 13.17 1.82
N ALA A 83 -13.24 12.75 0.96
CA ALA A 83 -13.50 11.68 0.01
C ALA A 83 -13.52 10.31 0.69
N THR A 84 -14.37 9.41 0.23
CA THR A 84 -14.44 8.02 0.75
C THR A 84 -13.13 7.25 0.66
N SER A 85 -12.25 7.60 -0.29
CA SER A 85 -10.89 7.06 -0.38
C SER A 85 -9.97 7.56 0.74
N GLU A 86 -10.11 8.82 1.14
CA GLU A 86 -9.34 9.40 2.23
C GLU A 86 -9.78 8.82 3.58
N ILE A 87 -11.08 8.56 3.75
CA ILE A 87 -11.62 7.85 4.91
C ILE A 87 -10.99 6.47 5.07
N ASP A 88 -10.89 5.71 3.97
CA ASP A 88 -10.28 4.37 3.98
C ASP A 88 -8.81 4.43 4.41
N THR A 89 -8.06 5.40 3.89
CA THR A 89 -6.65 5.62 4.25
C THR A 89 -6.51 6.01 5.72
N LEU A 90 -7.28 6.99 6.19
CA LEU A 90 -7.29 7.44 7.58
C LEU A 90 -7.65 6.30 8.54
N THR A 91 -8.62 5.47 8.15
CA THR A 91 -9.03 4.29 8.93
C THR A 91 -7.88 3.30 9.05
N ALA A 92 -7.20 2.99 7.94
CA ALA A 92 -6.08 2.06 7.95
C ALA A 92 -4.90 2.60 8.80
N GLU A 93 -4.58 3.89 8.70
CA GLU A 93 -3.54 4.54 9.49
C GLU A 93 -3.87 4.59 10.99
N THR A 94 -5.13 4.87 11.33
CA THR A 94 -5.61 4.85 12.73
C THR A 94 -5.49 3.45 13.32
N CYS A 95 -5.93 2.42 12.60
CA CYS A 95 -5.73 1.02 13.01
C CYS A 95 -4.24 0.69 13.15
N ALA A 96 -3.39 1.11 12.21
CA ALA A 96 -1.96 0.86 12.27
C ALA A 96 -1.31 1.53 13.49
N TYR A 97 -1.73 2.73 13.85
CA TYR A 97 -1.28 3.39 15.09
C TYR A 97 -1.70 2.62 16.35
N MET A 98 -2.91 2.04 16.33
CA MET A 98 -3.42 1.21 17.44
C MET A 98 -2.73 -0.15 17.58
N SER A 99 -1.88 -0.56 16.64
CA SER A 99 -1.05 -1.77 16.74
C SER A 99 -0.12 -1.79 17.96
N GLN A 100 0.21 -0.61 18.51
CA GLN A 100 0.97 -0.50 19.77
C GLN A 100 0.24 -1.12 20.97
N ARG A 101 -1.09 -1.26 20.90
CA ARG A 101 -1.91 -1.86 21.97
C ARG A 101 -2.07 -3.36 21.79
N HIS A 102 -2.29 -3.81 20.55
CA HIS A 102 -2.47 -5.23 20.22
C HIS A 102 -2.10 -5.48 18.74
N PRO A 103 -1.37 -6.58 18.43
CA PRO A 103 -0.93 -6.87 17.06
C PRO A 103 -2.07 -7.00 16.05
N ASP A 104 -3.25 -7.49 16.45
CA ASP A 104 -4.41 -7.66 15.56
C ASP A 104 -4.88 -6.35 14.91
N PHE A 105 -4.59 -5.19 15.51
CA PHE A 105 -4.87 -3.91 14.88
C PHE A 105 -4.03 -3.69 13.60
N SER A 106 -2.83 -4.29 13.51
CA SER A 106 -2.02 -4.30 12.28
C SER A 106 -2.70 -5.13 11.20
N THR A 107 -3.24 -6.30 11.54
CA THR A 107 -4.02 -7.13 10.61
C THR A 107 -5.29 -6.40 10.15
N LEU A 108 -6.02 -5.76 11.07
CA LEU A 108 -7.19 -4.96 10.73
C LEU A 108 -6.83 -3.80 9.79
N ALA A 109 -5.74 -3.08 10.08
CA ALA A 109 -5.24 -2.00 9.23
C ALA A 109 -4.92 -2.49 7.81
N ALA A 110 -4.26 -3.66 7.70
CA ALA A 110 -3.98 -4.30 6.42
C ALA A 110 -5.27 -4.63 5.67
N ARG A 111 -6.25 -5.26 6.34
CA ARG A 111 -7.53 -5.63 5.74
C ARG A 111 -8.31 -4.43 5.23
N VAL A 112 -8.28 -3.30 5.94
CA VAL A 112 -8.88 -2.04 5.48
C VAL A 112 -8.18 -1.53 4.23
N ALA A 113 -6.84 -1.50 4.22
CA ALA A 113 -6.03 -1.04 3.09
C ALA A 113 -6.19 -1.95 1.84
N VAL A 114 -6.23 -3.26 2.03
CA VAL A 114 -6.50 -4.26 0.98
C VAL A 114 -7.89 -4.05 0.40
N THR A 115 -8.91 -3.89 1.24
CA THR A 115 -10.28 -3.62 0.78
C THR A 115 -10.35 -2.31 -0.01
N HIS A 116 -9.56 -1.30 0.37
CA HIS A 116 -9.43 -0.07 -0.39
C HIS A 116 -8.81 -0.31 -1.77
N LEU A 117 -7.71 -1.08 -1.85
CA LEU A 117 -7.04 -1.44 -3.09
C LEU A 117 -7.97 -2.25 -4.01
N HIS A 118 -8.70 -3.23 -3.49
CA HIS A 118 -9.63 -4.06 -4.26
C HIS A 118 -10.74 -3.24 -4.91
N LYS A 119 -11.18 -2.14 -4.29
CA LYS A 119 -12.17 -1.22 -4.88
C LYS A 119 -11.62 -0.39 -6.04
N ASN A 120 -10.30 -0.26 -6.14
CA ASN A 120 -9.63 0.55 -7.16
C ASN A 120 -8.93 -0.31 -8.23
N THR A 121 -9.05 -1.63 -8.17
CA THR A 121 -8.38 -2.60 -9.07
C THR A 121 -9.37 -3.63 -9.59
N SER A 122 -9.06 -4.23 -10.75
CA SER A 122 -9.90 -5.29 -11.34
C SER A 122 -9.96 -6.52 -10.45
N GLY A 123 -11.07 -7.26 -10.51
CA GLY A 123 -11.26 -8.54 -9.83
C GLY A 123 -10.81 -9.77 -10.63
N SER A 124 -10.38 -9.59 -11.89
CA SER A 124 -9.84 -10.67 -12.74
C SER A 124 -8.35 -10.44 -12.93
N PHE A 125 -7.56 -11.51 -12.80
CA PHE A 125 -6.12 -11.48 -13.04
C PHE A 125 -5.85 -11.30 -14.55
N VAL A 126 -6.59 -12.00 -15.41
CA VAL A 126 -6.45 -11.89 -16.87
C VAL A 126 -6.70 -10.46 -17.35
N GLU A 127 -7.73 -9.79 -16.81
CA GLU A 127 -8.02 -8.38 -17.14
C GLU A 127 -6.86 -7.46 -16.72
N THR A 128 -6.30 -7.67 -15.53
CA THR A 128 -5.12 -6.93 -15.09
C THR A 128 -3.93 -7.16 -16.02
N CYS A 129 -3.66 -8.40 -16.43
CA CYS A 129 -2.61 -8.73 -17.39
C CYS A 129 -2.82 -8.04 -18.75
N ARG A 130 -4.06 -7.97 -19.24
CA ARG A 130 -4.40 -7.23 -20.46
C ARG A 130 -4.03 -5.75 -20.34
N VAL A 131 -4.45 -5.10 -19.25
CA VAL A 131 -4.15 -3.68 -18.99
C VAL A 131 -2.64 -3.43 -18.90
N LEU A 132 -1.88 -4.36 -18.31
CA LEU A 132 -0.42 -4.27 -18.20
C LEU A 132 0.27 -4.45 -19.56
N HIS A 133 -0.25 -5.33 -20.40
CA HIS A 133 0.30 -5.61 -21.74
C HIS A 133 0.01 -4.48 -22.72
N GLU A 134 -1.24 -4.00 -22.76
CA GLU A 134 -1.71 -2.93 -23.66
C GLU A 134 -1.29 -1.52 -23.19
N TYR A 135 -0.47 -1.42 -22.14
CA TYR A 135 -0.08 -0.14 -21.57
C TYR A 135 0.77 0.71 -22.53
N HIS A 136 0.34 1.96 -22.71
CA HIS A 136 1.07 2.99 -23.43
C HIS A 136 1.47 4.11 -22.46
N ASP A 137 2.67 4.66 -22.66
CA ASP A 137 3.15 5.76 -21.83
C ASP A 137 2.33 7.05 -22.06
N LYS A 138 2.63 8.10 -21.29
CA LYS A 138 1.97 9.41 -21.43
C LYS A 138 2.14 10.06 -22.81
N GLN A 139 3.10 9.58 -23.60
CA GLN A 139 3.43 10.06 -24.94
C GLN A 139 2.84 9.15 -26.03
N GLY A 140 2.07 8.12 -25.66
CA GLY A 140 1.46 7.17 -26.58
C GLY A 140 2.41 6.12 -27.14
N ARG A 141 3.61 5.98 -26.57
CA ARG A 141 4.57 4.93 -26.98
C ARG A 141 4.24 3.62 -26.27
N PRO A 142 4.41 2.47 -26.94
CA PRO A 142 4.19 1.17 -26.31
C PRO A 142 5.15 1.01 -25.12
N ALA A 143 4.60 0.76 -23.94
CA ALA A 143 5.35 0.67 -22.69
C ALA A 143 4.90 -0.55 -21.88
N SER A 144 4.62 -1.66 -22.57
CA SER A 144 4.11 -2.88 -21.96
C SER A 144 4.91 -3.26 -20.71
N LEU A 145 4.18 -3.59 -19.63
CA LEU A 145 4.75 -4.07 -18.38
C LEU A 145 4.73 -5.60 -18.29
N LEU A 146 4.17 -6.28 -19.29
CA LEU A 146 4.08 -7.73 -19.37
C LEU A 146 4.70 -8.23 -20.69
N SER A 147 5.56 -9.25 -20.61
CA SER A 147 6.14 -9.86 -21.80
C SER A 147 5.07 -10.50 -22.70
N GLU A 148 5.30 -10.49 -24.00
CA GLU A 148 4.40 -11.10 -24.99
C GLU A 148 4.23 -12.61 -24.77
N GLU A 149 5.29 -13.29 -24.34
CA GLU A 149 5.29 -14.72 -24.04
C GLU A 149 4.35 -15.05 -22.88
N VAL A 150 4.48 -14.34 -21.76
CA VAL A 150 3.61 -14.54 -20.60
C VAL A 150 2.18 -14.12 -20.91
N TRP A 151 1.97 -13.06 -21.69
CA TRP A 151 0.64 -12.66 -22.10
C TRP A 151 -0.10 -13.76 -22.88
N LYS A 152 0.56 -14.36 -23.88
CA LYS A 152 0.00 -15.48 -24.64
C LYS A 152 -0.32 -16.68 -23.75
N PHE A 153 0.59 -17.02 -22.85
CA PHE A 153 0.39 -18.11 -21.89
C PHE A 153 -0.81 -17.84 -20.96
N VAL A 154 -0.95 -16.61 -20.45
CA VAL A 154 -2.09 -16.22 -19.61
C VAL A 154 -3.40 -16.28 -20.39
N LEU A 155 -3.40 -15.87 -21.67
CA LEU A 155 -4.60 -15.97 -22.52
C LEU A 155 -5.01 -17.43 -22.79
N GLU A 156 -4.05 -18.31 -23.05
CA GLU A 156 -4.29 -19.72 -23.29
C GLU A 156 -4.91 -20.42 -22.07
N HIS A 157 -4.44 -20.08 -20.86
CA HIS A 157 -4.88 -20.66 -19.60
C HIS A 157 -5.80 -19.74 -18.77
N ALA A 158 -6.43 -18.75 -19.40
CA ALA A 158 -7.12 -17.66 -18.72
C ALA A 158 -8.10 -18.11 -17.64
N ARG A 159 -8.96 -19.08 -17.95
CA ARG A 159 -9.97 -19.61 -17.01
C ARG A 159 -9.35 -20.34 -15.83
N GLU A 160 -8.30 -21.11 -16.08
CA GLU A 160 -7.61 -21.92 -15.07
C GLU A 160 -6.89 -21.01 -14.06
N LEU A 161 -6.16 -20.02 -14.58
CA LEU A 161 -5.41 -19.06 -13.78
C LEU A 161 -6.33 -18.14 -12.97
N ASP A 162 -7.39 -17.57 -13.58
CA ASP A 162 -8.36 -16.74 -12.85
C ASP A 162 -9.07 -17.53 -11.74
N ALA A 163 -9.38 -18.81 -11.98
CA ALA A 163 -10.03 -19.67 -10.99
C ALA A 163 -9.11 -20.09 -9.83
N ALA A 164 -7.80 -20.20 -10.09
CA ALA A 164 -6.81 -20.53 -9.07
C ALA A 164 -6.57 -19.39 -8.06
N VAL A 165 -6.81 -18.13 -8.44
CA VAL A 165 -6.53 -16.97 -7.59
C VAL A 165 -7.50 -16.89 -6.40
N ASP A 166 -6.96 -16.96 -5.18
CA ASP A 166 -7.72 -16.82 -3.93
C ASP A 166 -7.48 -15.45 -3.27
N TYR A 167 -8.38 -14.50 -3.54
CA TYR A 167 -8.29 -13.14 -3.00
C TYR A 167 -8.44 -13.04 -1.48
N ARG A 168 -8.92 -14.08 -0.80
CA ARG A 168 -9.00 -14.07 0.68
C ARG A 168 -7.60 -14.00 1.30
N ARG A 169 -6.58 -14.52 0.60
CA ARG A 169 -5.18 -14.50 1.01
C ARG A 169 -4.56 -13.09 1.02
N ASP A 170 -5.24 -12.08 0.46
CA ASP A 170 -4.80 -10.68 0.64
C ASP A 170 -5.08 -10.15 2.06
N HIS A 171 -6.07 -10.70 2.77
CA HIS A 171 -6.44 -10.27 4.14
C HIS A 171 -5.51 -10.79 5.24
N ASP A 172 -4.49 -11.51 4.79
CA ASP A 172 -3.60 -12.34 5.57
C ASP A 172 -2.29 -11.57 5.85
N TYR A 173 -1.99 -10.53 5.07
CA TYR A 173 -0.86 -9.62 5.29
C TYR A 173 -1.07 -8.75 6.53
N ASP A 174 0.03 -8.32 7.14
CA ASP A 174 0.05 -7.24 8.12
C ASP A 174 0.14 -5.88 7.40
N TYR A 175 -0.06 -4.78 8.14
CA TYR A 175 -0.13 -3.46 7.52
C TYR A 175 1.18 -3.06 6.86
N PHE A 176 2.31 -3.34 7.53
CA PHE A 176 3.63 -2.99 7.05
C PHE A 176 4.03 -3.80 5.82
N GLY A 177 3.78 -5.12 5.82
CA GLY A 177 4.00 -5.99 4.67
C GLY A 177 3.16 -5.55 3.48
N PHE A 178 1.87 -5.29 3.67
CA PHE A 178 1.02 -4.78 2.61
C PHE A 178 1.49 -3.42 2.06
N LYS A 179 1.87 -2.47 2.92
CA LYS A 179 2.36 -1.16 2.48
C LYS A 179 3.70 -1.24 1.74
N THR A 180 4.55 -2.18 2.12
CA THR A 180 5.77 -2.51 1.36
C THR A 180 5.43 -2.96 -0.06
N LEU A 181 4.47 -3.88 -0.20
CA LEU A 181 4.00 -4.34 -1.52
C LEU A 181 3.40 -3.19 -2.34
N GLU A 182 2.50 -2.41 -1.75
CA GLU A 182 1.84 -1.26 -2.38
C GLU A 182 2.83 -0.21 -2.88
N LYS A 183 3.89 0.06 -2.11
CA LYS A 183 4.88 1.08 -2.43
C LYS A 183 5.77 0.69 -3.60
N SER A 184 6.22 -0.57 -3.64
CA SER A 184 7.33 -0.96 -4.52
C SER A 184 7.02 -2.11 -5.48
N TYR A 185 6.19 -3.08 -5.11
CA TYR A 185 6.07 -4.36 -5.83
C TYR A 185 4.89 -4.42 -6.80
N LEU A 186 3.77 -3.78 -6.46
CA LEU A 186 2.57 -3.82 -7.30
C LEU A 186 2.75 -2.91 -8.52
N LEU A 187 2.51 -3.47 -9.71
CA LEU A 187 2.66 -2.72 -10.96
C LEU A 187 1.65 -1.58 -11.08
N ARG A 188 2.12 -0.48 -11.69
CA ARG A 188 1.37 0.77 -11.84
C ARG A 188 1.23 1.16 -13.30
N VAL A 189 0.03 1.57 -13.66
CA VAL A 189 -0.30 2.17 -14.96
C VAL A 189 -0.66 3.63 -14.74
N GLN A 190 0.03 4.54 -15.44
CA GLN A 190 -0.15 5.99 -15.28
C GLN A 190 -0.04 6.47 -13.82
N GLY A 191 0.79 5.82 -13.01
CA GLY A 191 1.00 6.13 -11.60
C GLY A 191 -0.02 5.52 -10.62
N LYS A 192 -1.08 4.88 -11.13
CA LYS A 192 -2.09 4.17 -10.32
C LYS A 192 -1.77 2.69 -10.24
N ILE A 193 -1.95 2.10 -9.07
CA ILE A 193 -1.78 0.65 -8.88
C ILE A 193 -2.92 -0.06 -9.57
N VAL A 194 -2.59 -1.01 -10.44
CA VAL A 194 -3.58 -1.85 -11.15
C VAL A 194 -3.55 -3.30 -10.68
N GLU A 195 -2.45 -3.69 -10.03
CA GLU A 195 -2.19 -5.06 -9.62
C GLU A 195 -2.51 -5.29 -8.14
N ARG A 196 -3.19 -6.39 -7.81
CA ARG A 196 -3.37 -6.86 -6.42
C ARG A 196 -2.20 -7.74 -5.98
N PRO A 197 -1.96 -7.96 -4.67
CA PRO A 197 -0.91 -8.87 -4.24
C PRO A 197 -1.04 -10.28 -4.84
N GLN A 198 -2.25 -10.84 -4.90
CA GLN A 198 -2.44 -12.13 -5.59
C GLN A 198 -2.12 -12.09 -7.09
N HIS A 199 -2.42 -10.99 -7.77
CA HIS A 199 -2.07 -10.82 -9.19
C HIS A 199 -0.56 -10.78 -9.39
N MET A 200 0.16 -10.08 -8.52
CA MET A 200 1.62 -10.03 -8.53
C MET A 200 2.21 -11.43 -8.37
N LEU A 201 1.73 -12.20 -7.39
CA LEU A 201 2.20 -13.57 -7.15
C LEU A 201 1.91 -14.49 -8.35
N MET A 202 0.71 -14.39 -8.93
CA MET A 202 0.35 -15.19 -10.10
C MET A 202 1.17 -14.78 -11.34
N ARG A 203 1.41 -13.48 -11.56
CA ARG A 203 2.30 -12.99 -12.62
C ARG A 203 3.71 -13.55 -12.46
N VAL A 204 4.26 -13.52 -11.24
CA VAL A 204 5.59 -14.06 -10.96
C VAL A 204 5.64 -15.56 -11.30
N ALA A 205 4.64 -16.32 -10.84
CA ALA A 205 4.56 -17.75 -11.12
C ALA A 205 4.44 -18.06 -12.62
N CYS A 206 3.58 -17.33 -13.34
CA CYS A 206 3.45 -17.43 -14.79
C CYS A 206 4.74 -17.01 -15.51
N GLY A 207 5.46 -16.00 -14.99
CA GLY A 207 6.73 -15.55 -15.54
C GLY A 207 7.87 -16.54 -15.37
N ILE A 208 7.82 -17.39 -14.35
CA ILE A 208 8.82 -18.45 -14.11
C ILE A 208 8.47 -19.73 -14.88
N HIS A 209 7.18 -20.06 -14.97
CA HIS A 209 6.68 -21.33 -15.50
C HIS A 209 5.88 -21.18 -16.80
N ALA A 210 6.20 -20.18 -17.63
CA ALA A 210 5.54 -20.00 -18.93
C ALA A 210 5.61 -21.31 -19.74
N GLY A 211 4.46 -21.79 -20.20
CA GLY A 211 4.30 -23.08 -20.88
C GLY A 211 3.92 -24.27 -19.98
N ASN A 212 3.80 -24.08 -18.65
CA ASN A 212 3.29 -25.11 -17.73
C ASN A 212 2.36 -24.50 -16.66
N ALA A 213 1.05 -24.51 -16.94
CA ALA A 213 0.03 -23.96 -16.04
C ALA A 213 -0.02 -24.65 -14.68
N SER A 214 0.12 -25.98 -14.62
CA SER A 214 0.12 -26.71 -13.37
C SER A 214 1.26 -26.28 -12.45
N ALA A 215 2.47 -26.09 -12.98
CA ALA A 215 3.61 -25.61 -12.20
C ALA A 215 3.45 -24.14 -11.78
N ALA A 216 2.88 -23.30 -12.65
CA ALA A 216 2.57 -21.91 -12.29
C ALA A 216 1.57 -21.84 -11.13
N ILE A 217 0.51 -22.65 -11.16
CA ILE A 217 -0.51 -22.68 -10.10
C ILE A 217 0.05 -23.24 -8.80
N GLU A 218 0.87 -24.29 -8.85
CA GLU A 218 1.56 -24.85 -7.67
C GLU A 218 2.46 -23.80 -7.01
N THR A 219 3.32 -23.14 -7.79
CA THR A 219 4.20 -22.08 -7.32
C THR A 219 3.41 -20.90 -6.74
N TYR A 220 2.30 -20.51 -7.38
CA TYR A 220 1.38 -19.50 -6.86
C TYR A 220 0.77 -19.93 -5.51
N ASP A 221 0.28 -21.16 -5.38
CA ASP A 221 -0.34 -21.65 -4.13
C ASP A 221 0.67 -21.62 -2.98
N LEU A 222 1.89 -22.10 -3.23
CA LEU A 222 2.95 -22.13 -2.23
C LEU A 222 3.37 -20.72 -1.79
N MET A 223 3.53 -19.77 -2.72
CA MET A 223 3.87 -18.39 -2.40
C MET A 223 2.74 -17.66 -1.68
N SER A 224 1.50 -17.76 -2.18
CA SER A 224 0.34 -17.05 -1.61
C SER A 224 -0.07 -17.59 -0.24
N ARG A 225 0.25 -18.87 0.07
CA ARG A 225 0.15 -19.45 1.42
C ARG A 225 1.39 -19.20 2.28
N ARG A 226 2.38 -18.49 1.76
CA ARG A 226 3.60 -18.05 2.45
C ARG A 226 4.52 -19.18 2.91
N TYR A 227 4.53 -20.30 2.19
CA TYR A 227 5.53 -21.34 2.41
C TYR A 227 6.92 -20.89 2.00
N PHE A 228 7.01 -20.04 0.98
CA PHE A 228 8.24 -19.36 0.57
C PHE A 228 7.93 -18.04 -0.13
N THR A 229 8.96 -17.24 -0.39
CA THR A 229 8.89 -16.08 -1.28
C THR A 229 10.12 -16.07 -2.17
N HIS A 230 9.97 -15.67 -3.42
CA HIS A 230 11.13 -15.34 -4.24
C HIS A 230 11.80 -14.05 -3.77
N ALA A 231 13.05 -13.85 -4.18
CA ALA A 231 13.81 -12.65 -3.90
C ALA A 231 13.18 -11.43 -4.63
N SER A 232 13.45 -10.23 -4.11
CA SER A 232 12.89 -8.99 -4.65
C SER A 232 13.07 -8.80 -6.17
N PRO A 233 14.25 -9.08 -6.79
CA PRO A 233 14.41 -8.94 -8.24
C PRO A 233 13.45 -9.83 -9.04
N THR A 234 13.19 -11.04 -8.56
CA THR A 234 12.22 -11.95 -9.16
C THR A 234 10.81 -11.41 -9.02
N LEU A 235 10.40 -10.94 -7.83
CA LEU A 235 9.07 -10.38 -7.60
C LEU A 235 8.80 -9.14 -8.47
N PHE A 236 9.81 -8.28 -8.67
CA PHE A 236 9.71 -7.11 -9.53
C PHE A 236 9.62 -7.46 -11.01
N ASN A 237 10.50 -8.35 -11.47
CA ASN A 237 10.80 -8.44 -12.90
C ASN A 237 10.25 -9.70 -13.57
N ALA A 238 9.82 -10.72 -12.82
CA ALA A 238 9.25 -11.93 -13.42
C ALA A 238 8.01 -11.59 -14.25
N GLY A 239 8.00 -12.12 -15.48
CA GLY A 239 6.97 -11.91 -16.48
C GLY A 239 6.98 -10.54 -17.19
N THR A 240 7.88 -9.62 -16.83
CA THR A 240 8.07 -8.34 -17.53
C THR A 240 8.88 -8.52 -18.82
N PRO A 241 8.87 -7.57 -19.78
CA PRO A 241 9.60 -7.71 -21.04
C PRO A 241 11.12 -7.85 -20.93
N THR A 242 11.73 -7.34 -19.85
CA THR A 242 13.17 -7.44 -19.57
C THR A 242 13.37 -8.03 -18.17
N PRO A 243 13.19 -9.35 -18.00
CA PRO A 243 13.09 -9.96 -16.68
C PRO A 243 14.47 -10.14 -16.04
N GLN A 244 14.96 -9.13 -15.30
CA GLN A 244 16.15 -9.31 -14.45
C GLN A 244 15.79 -9.92 -13.09
N MET A 245 15.80 -11.24 -13.02
CA MET A 245 15.33 -11.98 -11.83
C MET A 245 16.43 -12.24 -10.79
N SER A 246 17.70 -11.88 -11.07
CA SER A 246 18.83 -12.03 -10.15
C SER A 246 19.63 -10.73 -10.05
N SER A 247 20.04 -10.37 -8.84
CA SER A 247 20.74 -9.10 -8.57
C SER A 247 22.03 -9.28 -7.75
N CYS A 248 22.53 -10.50 -7.59
CA CYS A 248 23.76 -10.75 -6.84
C CYS A 248 24.77 -11.39 -7.77
N PHE A 249 25.93 -10.75 -7.91
CA PHE A 249 26.98 -11.17 -8.83
C PHE A 249 28.32 -11.25 -8.09
N LEU A 250 29.12 -12.24 -8.47
CA LEU A 250 30.51 -12.36 -8.04
C LEU A 250 31.39 -12.08 -9.25
N LEU A 251 32.36 -11.17 -9.08
CA LEU A 251 33.33 -10.84 -10.11
C LEU A 251 34.74 -11.15 -9.60
N THR A 252 35.57 -11.66 -10.50
CA THR A 252 37.01 -11.75 -10.33
C THR A 252 37.66 -10.76 -11.28
N MET A 253 38.77 -10.14 -10.85
CA MET A 253 39.55 -9.27 -11.74
C MET A 253 39.96 -10.04 -13.00
N ARG A 254 39.72 -9.45 -14.18
CA ARG A 254 39.97 -10.12 -15.46
C ARG A 254 41.46 -10.44 -15.69
N SER A 255 42.34 -9.54 -15.30
CA SER A 255 43.79 -9.69 -15.32
C SER A 255 44.42 -8.71 -14.34
N ASP A 256 45.67 -8.99 -13.95
CA ASP A 256 46.50 -8.05 -13.20
C ASP A 256 47.12 -7.01 -14.15
N SER A 257 46.26 -6.21 -14.79
CA SER A 257 46.67 -5.12 -15.68
C SER A 257 45.67 -3.97 -15.61
N ILE A 258 46.08 -2.78 -16.06
CA ILE A 258 45.20 -1.60 -16.11
C ILE A 258 43.97 -1.88 -16.97
N GLU A 259 44.15 -2.51 -18.13
CA GLU A 259 43.06 -2.91 -19.02
C GLU A 259 42.09 -3.86 -18.30
N GLY A 260 42.61 -4.86 -17.58
CA GLY A 260 41.81 -5.78 -16.77
C GLY A 260 41.00 -5.07 -15.68
N ILE A 261 41.56 -4.04 -15.05
CA ILE A 261 40.87 -3.21 -14.06
C ILE A 261 39.72 -2.43 -14.71
N PHE A 262 39.97 -1.73 -15.82
CA PHE A 262 38.95 -0.94 -16.50
C PHE A 262 37.83 -1.79 -17.10
N ASP A 263 38.14 -2.97 -17.61
CA ASP A 263 37.13 -3.93 -18.08
C ASP A 263 36.26 -4.44 -16.94
N THR A 264 36.86 -4.77 -15.80
CA THR A 264 36.12 -5.20 -14.60
C THR A 264 35.23 -4.06 -14.10
N LEU A 265 35.73 -2.82 -14.07
CA LEU A 265 34.94 -1.64 -13.70
C LEU A 265 33.74 -1.43 -14.65
N LYS A 266 33.94 -1.58 -15.96
CA LYS A 266 32.86 -1.52 -16.94
C LYS A 266 31.80 -2.59 -16.69
N GLN A 267 32.21 -3.81 -16.33
CA GLN A 267 31.27 -4.87 -15.97
C GLN A 267 30.48 -4.51 -14.70
N CYS A 268 31.15 -4.00 -13.65
CA CYS A 268 30.47 -3.52 -12.44
C CYS A 268 29.44 -2.43 -12.76
N ALA A 269 29.78 -1.48 -13.63
CA ALA A 269 28.86 -0.42 -14.03
C ALA A 269 27.64 -0.96 -14.80
N LEU A 270 27.84 -1.95 -15.68
CA LEU A 270 26.75 -2.60 -16.41
C LEU A 270 25.83 -3.42 -15.49
N ILE A 271 26.39 -4.12 -14.50
CA ILE A 271 25.63 -4.86 -13.49
C ILE A 271 24.82 -3.90 -12.60
N SER A 272 25.47 -2.85 -12.10
CA SER A 272 24.84 -1.85 -11.24
C SER A 272 23.70 -1.09 -11.94
N LYS A 273 23.83 -0.84 -13.26
CA LYS A 273 22.74 -0.29 -14.08
C LYS A 273 21.46 -1.12 -14.00
N SER A 274 21.57 -2.44 -13.85
CA SER A 274 20.45 -3.38 -13.73
C SER A 274 20.07 -3.68 -12.29
N ALA A 275 20.46 -2.82 -11.34
CA ALA A 275 20.22 -2.97 -9.90
C ALA A 275 20.82 -4.25 -9.28
N GLY A 276 21.92 -4.74 -9.86
CA GLY A 276 22.75 -5.82 -9.31
C GLY A 276 24.04 -5.36 -8.65
#